data_AF-A0A167RCQ6-F1
#
_entry.id   AF-A0A167RCQ6-F1
#
_cell.length_a   1.000
_cell.length_b   1.000
_cell.length_c   1.000
_cell.angle_alpha   90.00
_cell.angle_beta   90.00
_cell.angle_gamma   90.00
#
_symmetry.space_group_name_H-M   'P 1'
#
loop_
_entity.id
_entity.type
_entity.pdbx_description
1 polymer ?
#
loop_
_entity_poly.entity_id
_entity_poly.type
_entity_poly.pdbx_seq_one_letter_code
_entity_poly.pdbx_strand_id
1 'polypeptide(L)'
;MASTKFNIPLYPTWDDHVTYLFSRPFWIVDSDPEAVGRHWISQMHDYSPSAPKHLHLDLSSLESVKSNVVTIYQHLRSRSMPITKNPNHFWPEEALEIMRLWANQGFRKSGEDSLKRQEVIPEAKDPKMQLRIRKDILLLSEEEIQAYREKLDDILKVRSLNSPWQELGLLHAEWCLHYQEAFVFWHRAYLKYVEELIDFPIPYWNGFAAESSDPSSSNAGIPSIFLDEFYVHSSGETRKNPLKYAFSLNGTNKSGTSPYVERYQELVDGRSNPKWSEKVGMFALYHRQIANALSQKEFSLQQGHGYPWGNIPDFSENQPDSLYPTSARQYFDGLFEQVHDNYHGWIGPDMADNSYTAFDPIFLSYHANMDRIAEIYLRTGHGRRFSSNFPLRPFVDNASALAYDESREYRYTTLGDMAKPTRAMRYLYDPPKSPDFFFISEDLRSAAVSTGGMAVSMLAILSLYRKTGIMLDG
;
A
#
# COMPACT_ATOMS: atom_id res chain seq x y z
N MET A 1 -10.32 17.88 6.71
CA MET A 1 -10.76 19.20 6.19
C MET A 1 -12.18 19.07 5.68
N ALA A 2 -13.09 19.90 6.19
CA ALA A 2 -14.46 19.96 5.69
C ALA A 2 -14.43 20.33 4.21
N SER A 3 -14.97 19.48 3.32
CA SER A 3 -15.19 19.87 1.93
C SER A 3 -16.21 21.00 1.95
N THR A 4 -15.79 22.21 1.64
CA THR A 4 -16.69 23.24 1.14
C THR A 4 -17.33 22.68 -0.13
N LYS A 5 -18.49 22.04 0.01
CA LYS A 5 -19.26 21.57 -1.14
C LYS A 5 -19.65 22.80 -1.94
N PHE A 6 -19.01 22.99 -3.08
CA PHE A 6 -19.40 24.02 -4.03
C PHE A 6 -20.81 23.69 -4.55
N ASN A 7 -21.68 24.70 -4.61
CA ASN A 7 -23.07 24.50 -5.00
C ASN A 7 -23.13 24.15 -6.50
N ILE A 8 -23.65 22.97 -6.84
CA ILE A 8 -23.83 22.55 -8.24
C ILE A 8 -25.09 23.24 -8.77
N PRO A 9 -24.99 24.15 -9.77
CA PRO A 9 -26.15 24.76 -10.40
C PRO A 9 -27.09 23.70 -10.99
N LEU A 10 -28.40 23.87 -10.76
CA LEU A 10 -29.42 22.97 -11.31
C LEU A 10 -29.48 23.04 -12.85
N TYR A 11 -29.15 24.21 -13.41
CA TYR A 11 -29.27 24.53 -14.83
C TYR A 11 -28.01 25.25 -15.34
N PRO A 12 -26.85 24.57 -15.44
CA PRO A 12 -25.62 25.21 -15.91
C PRO A 12 -25.69 25.63 -17.38
N THR A 13 -24.93 26.67 -17.69
CA THR A 13 -24.83 27.36 -18.98
C THR A 13 -23.36 27.55 -19.33
N TRP A 14 -23.04 27.73 -20.61
CA TRP A 14 -21.67 28.03 -21.03
C TRP A 14 -21.15 29.33 -20.42
N ASP A 15 -21.90 30.42 -20.61
CA ASP A 15 -21.46 31.79 -20.28
C ASP A 15 -21.29 31.98 -18.77
N ASP A 16 -22.14 31.36 -17.94
CA ASP A 16 -22.12 31.60 -16.48
C ASP A 16 -21.32 30.53 -15.71
N HIS A 17 -21.11 29.34 -16.28
CA HIS A 17 -20.56 28.21 -15.54
C HIS A 17 -19.43 27.49 -16.26
N VAL A 18 -19.71 26.88 -17.42
CA VAL A 18 -18.77 25.92 -18.04
C VAL A 18 -17.50 26.61 -18.54
N THR A 19 -17.61 27.81 -19.12
CA THR A 19 -16.42 28.56 -19.55
C THR A 19 -15.46 28.83 -18.39
N TYR A 20 -16.00 29.09 -17.19
CA TYR A 20 -15.20 29.38 -16.01
C TYR A 20 -14.52 28.16 -15.41
N LEU A 21 -15.05 26.95 -15.63
CA LEU A 21 -14.34 25.73 -15.24
C LEU A 21 -12.96 25.62 -15.93
N PHE A 22 -12.85 26.15 -17.15
CA PHE A 22 -11.59 26.18 -17.91
C PHE A 22 -10.79 27.47 -17.68
N SER A 23 -11.44 28.64 -17.68
CA SER A 23 -10.74 29.93 -17.64
C SER A 23 -10.40 30.42 -16.24
N ARG A 24 -11.18 30.04 -15.23
CA ARG A 24 -11.03 30.44 -13.82
C ARG A 24 -11.58 29.36 -12.88
N PRO A 25 -10.96 28.16 -12.84
CA PRO A 25 -11.43 27.03 -12.05
C PRO A 25 -11.58 27.39 -10.56
N PHE A 26 -12.80 27.25 -10.03
CA PHE A 26 -13.15 27.71 -8.68
C PHE A 26 -12.46 26.92 -7.55
N TRP A 27 -11.95 25.72 -7.84
CA TRP A 27 -11.33 24.84 -6.84
C TRP A 27 -9.83 25.07 -6.68
N ILE A 28 -9.23 25.88 -7.55
CA ILE A 28 -7.84 26.29 -7.43
C ILE A 28 -7.76 27.43 -6.41
N VAL A 29 -7.25 27.10 -5.22
CA VAL A 29 -7.14 28.03 -4.08
C VAL A 29 -5.71 28.31 -3.65
N ASP A 30 -4.77 27.49 -4.10
CA ASP A 30 -3.34 27.54 -3.76
C ASP A 30 -2.49 28.31 -4.79
N SER A 31 -3.11 28.78 -5.88
CA SER A 31 -2.48 29.52 -6.97
C SER A 31 -3.50 30.43 -7.67
N ASP A 32 -3.04 31.29 -8.60
CA ASP A 32 -3.94 32.15 -9.39
C ASP A 32 -4.79 31.28 -10.36
N PRO A 33 -6.11 31.15 -10.12
CA PRO A 33 -6.98 30.31 -10.95
C PRO A 33 -7.03 30.77 -12.40
N GLU A 34 -6.95 32.08 -12.68
CA GLU A 34 -6.99 32.59 -14.04
C GLU A 34 -5.69 32.29 -14.80
N ALA A 35 -4.55 32.34 -14.11
CA ALA A 35 -3.28 31.94 -14.70
C ALA A 35 -3.26 30.45 -15.05
N VAL A 36 -3.78 29.60 -14.16
CA VAL A 36 -3.91 28.15 -14.42
C VAL A 36 -4.84 27.89 -15.60
N GLY A 37 -5.99 28.56 -15.66
CA GLY A 37 -6.93 28.43 -16.76
C GLY A 37 -6.36 28.90 -18.11
N ARG A 38 -5.71 30.07 -18.14
CA ARG A 38 -4.99 30.56 -19.34
C ARG A 38 -3.94 29.56 -19.80
N HIS A 39 -3.20 28.96 -18.87
CA HIS A 39 -2.20 27.95 -19.20
C HIS A 39 -2.84 26.70 -19.84
N TRP A 40 -3.92 26.15 -19.26
CA TRP A 40 -4.62 25.00 -19.85
C TRP A 40 -5.15 25.28 -21.26
N ILE A 41 -5.78 26.44 -21.45
CA ILE A 41 -6.29 26.87 -22.76
C ILE A 41 -5.14 26.98 -23.77
N SER A 42 -4.04 27.64 -23.40
CA SER A 42 -2.86 27.78 -24.26
C SER A 42 -2.28 26.42 -24.66
N GLN A 43 -2.15 25.47 -23.73
CA GLN A 43 -1.58 24.15 -24.04
C GLN A 43 -2.44 23.37 -25.05
N MET A 44 -3.77 23.43 -24.93
CA MET A 44 -4.65 22.77 -25.91
C MET A 44 -4.64 23.50 -27.26
N HIS A 45 -4.60 24.83 -27.24
CA HIS A 45 -4.48 25.63 -28.46
C HIS A 45 -3.17 25.32 -29.19
N ASP A 46 -2.04 25.23 -28.50
CA ASP A 46 -0.73 24.97 -29.11
C ASP A 46 -0.61 23.53 -29.65
N TYR A 47 -1.30 22.57 -29.02
CA TYR A 47 -1.38 21.20 -29.51
C TYR A 47 -2.24 21.07 -30.78
N SER A 48 -3.32 21.85 -30.85
CA SER A 48 -4.35 21.72 -31.90
C SER A 48 -3.82 21.83 -33.35
N PRO A 49 -2.92 22.76 -33.73
CA PRO A 49 -2.34 22.82 -35.08
C PRO A 49 -1.60 21.55 -35.53
N SER A 50 -1.10 20.76 -34.57
CA SER A 50 -0.37 19.51 -34.84
C SER A 50 -1.26 18.27 -34.79
N ALA A 51 -2.50 18.40 -34.31
CA ALA A 51 -3.44 17.32 -34.14
C ALA A 51 -4.26 17.09 -35.44
N PRO A 52 -4.76 15.86 -35.68
CA PRO A 52 -5.80 15.64 -36.68
C PRO A 52 -7.01 16.57 -36.46
N LYS A 53 -7.70 17.01 -37.52
CA LYS A 53 -8.83 17.96 -37.44
C LYS A 53 -9.91 17.59 -36.43
N HIS A 54 -10.16 16.30 -36.22
CA HIS A 54 -11.16 15.80 -35.26
C HIS A 54 -10.72 15.86 -33.79
N LEU A 55 -9.45 16.25 -33.52
CA LEU A 55 -8.85 16.46 -32.20
C LEU A 55 -8.46 17.92 -31.96
N HIS A 56 -8.81 18.83 -32.88
CA HIS A 56 -8.65 20.26 -32.65
C HIS A 56 -9.53 20.68 -31.47
N LEU A 57 -8.89 21.17 -30.42
CA LEU A 57 -9.54 21.50 -29.16
C LEU A 57 -9.14 22.91 -28.73
N ASP A 58 -10.07 23.82 -28.87
CA ASP A 58 -10.05 25.14 -28.24
C ASP A 58 -10.99 25.12 -27.02
N LEU A 59 -10.41 25.19 -25.82
CA LEU A 59 -11.15 25.19 -24.55
C LEU A 59 -11.88 26.52 -24.27
N SER A 60 -11.57 27.58 -25.02
CA SER A 60 -12.26 28.87 -24.93
C SER A 60 -13.50 28.96 -25.83
N SER A 61 -13.71 27.97 -26.71
CA SER A 61 -14.79 27.94 -27.70
C SER A 61 -15.89 26.95 -27.32
N LEU A 62 -17.12 27.47 -27.21
CA LEU A 62 -18.33 26.69 -26.97
C LEU A 62 -18.47 25.52 -27.95
N GLU A 63 -18.39 25.80 -29.26
CA GLU A 63 -18.61 24.76 -30.28
C GLU A 63 -17.52 23.69 -30.28
N SER A 64 -16.29 24.10 -29.96
CA SER A 64 -15.16 23.18 -29.81
C SER A 64 -15.34 22.26 -28.60
N VAL A 65 -15.64 22.80 -27.42
CA VAL A 65 -15.87 22.00 -26.21
C VAL A 65 -17.10 21.11 -26.35
N LYS A 66 -18.20 21.63 -26.90
CA LYS A 66 -19.42 20.85 -27.20
C LYS A 66 -19.13 19.66 -28.10
N SER A 67 -18.36 19.85 -29.17
CA SER A 67 -18.02 18.79 -30.13
C SER A 67 -17.15 17.69 -29.50
N ASN A 68 -16.37 18.03 -28.47
CA ASN A 68 -15.41 17.13 -27.82
C ASN A 68 -15.80 16.74 -26.37
N VAL A 69 -17.00 17.09 -25.91
CA VAL A 69 -17.33 17.10 -24.48
C VAL A 69 -17.18 15.73 -23.82
N VAL A 70 -17.50 14.66 -24.54
CA VAL A 70 -17.40 13.28 -24.03
C VAL A 70 -15.95 12.91 -23.79
N THR A 71 -15.08 13.19 -24.76
CA THR A 71 -13.63 12.94 -24.68
C THR A 71 -13.00 13.79 -23.57
N ILE A 72 -13.35 15.09 -23.50
CA ILE A 72 -12.88 15.99 -22.44
C ILE A 72 -13.27 15.44 -21.06
N TYR A 73 -14.56 15.15 -20.86
CA TYR A 73 -15.06 14.61 -19.61
C TYR A 73 -14.36 13.31 -19.23
N GLN A 74 -14.16 12.38 -20.16
CA GLN A 74 -13.46 11.12 -19.91
C GLN A 74 -12.00 11.34 -19.49
N HIS A 75 -11.27 12.25 -20.13
CA HIS A 75 -9.89 12.59 -19.74
C HIS A 75 -9.80 13.24 -18.37
N LEU A 76 -10.73 14.16 -18.06
CA LEU A 76 -10.79 14.83 -16.76
C LEU A 76 -11.19 13.85 -15.65
N ARG A 77 -12.24 13.03 -15.86
CA ARG A 77 -12.73 12.05 -14.88
C ARG A 77 -11.72 10.95 -14.59
N SER A 78 -10.97 10.50 -15.61
CA SER A 78 -9.87 9.54 -15.46
C SER A 78 -8.58 10.15 -14.89
N ARG A 79 -8.53 11.47 -14.72
CA ARG A 79 -7.34 12.24 -14.30
C ARG A 79 -6.12 12.05 -15.21
N SER A 80 -6.36 11.66 -16.46
CA SER A 80 -5.30 11.66 -17.49
C SER A 80 -4.95 13.09 -17.93
N MET A 81 -5.85 14.05 -17.67
CA MET A 81 -5.63 15.49 -17.84
C MET A 81 -6.18 16.28 -16.63
N PRO A 82 -5.53 17.38 -16.23
CA PRO A 82 -4.25 17.86 -16.75
C PRO A 82 -3.07 16.99 -16.27
N ILE A 83 -2.00 16.94 -17.06
CA ILE A 83 -0.73 16.36 -16.62
C ILE A 83 -0.09 17.35 -15.63
N THR A 84 -0.17 17.02 -14.34
CA THR A 84 0.23 17.92 -13.26
C THR A 84 0.81 17.14 -12.08
N LYS A 85 1.69 17.79 -11.32
CA LYS A 85 2.17 17.29 -10.03
C LYS A 85 1.35 17.82 -8.85
N ASN A 86 0.57 18.88 -9.05
CA ASN A 86 -0.28 19.45 -8.02
C ASN A 86 -1.63 18.71 -8.00
N PRO A 87 -1.96 17.96 -6.92
CA PRO A 87 -3.23 17.25 -6.82
C PRO A 87 -4.46 18.17 -6.87
N ASN A 88 -4.31 19.44 -6.45
CA ASN A 88 -5.39 20.43 -6.46
C ASN A 88 -5.75 20.88 -7.88
N HIS A 89 -4.91 20.59 -8.88
CA HIS A 89 -5.21 20.90 -10.28
C HIS A 89 -6.15 19.88 -10.93
N PHE A 90 -6.38 18.70 -10.33
CA PHE A 90 -7.35 17.74 -10.85
C PHE A 90 -8.79 18.23 -10.64
N TRP A 91 -9.66 17.93 -11.61
CA TRP A 91 -11.05 18.38 -11.58
C TRP A 91 -11.84 17.62 -10.51
N PRO A 92 -12.50 18.33 -9.58
CA PRO A 92 -13.34 17.70 -8.56
C PRO A 92 -14.67 17.20 -9.16
N GLU A 93 -15.35 16.29 -8.46
CA GLU A 93 -16.62 15.71 -8.92
C GLU A 93 -17.69 16.79 -9.15
N GLU A 94 -17.70 17.87 -8.37
CA GLU A 94 -18.63 19.00 -8.56
C GLU A 94 -18.44 19.69 -9.92
N ALA A 95 -17.18 19.91 -10.35
CA ALA A 95 -16.90 20.53 -11.65
C ALA A 95 -17.27 19.60 -12.81
N LEU A 96 -17.00 18.31 -12.64
CA LEU A 96 -17.37 17.27 -13.61
C LEU A 96 -18.89 17.16 -13.75
N GLU A 97 -19.62 17.24 -12.63
CA GLU A 97 -21.08 17.20 -12.63
C GLU A 97 -21.70 18.43 -13.30
N ILE A 98 -21.13 19.63 -13.12
CA ILE A 98 -21.55 20.84 -13.86
C ILE A 98 -21.45 20.62 -15.36
N MET A 99 -20.31 20.07 -15.83
CA MET A 99 -20.09 19.79 -17.24
C MET A 99 -21.06 18.72 -17.77
N ARG A 100 -21.26 17.65 -17.00
CA ARG A 100 -22.20 16.57 -17.33
C ARG A 100 -23.63 17.09 -17.47
N LEU A 101 -24.10 17.86 -16.49
CA LEU A 101 -25.44 18.46 -16.51
C LEU A 101 -25.59 19.40 -17.71
N TRP A 102 -24.61 20.27 -17.97
CA TRP A 102 -24.65 21.18 -19.10
C TRP A 102 -24.77 20.45 -20.46
N ALA A 103 -23.96 19.40 -20.66
CA ALA A 103 -24.04 18.57 -21.85
C ALA A 103 -25.40 17.87 -21.96
N ASN A 104 -25.88 17.28 -20.88
CA ASN A 104 -27.15 16.53 -20.86
C ASN A 104 -28.40 17.43 -20.94
N GLN A 105 -28.23 18.74 -20.76
CA GLN A 105 -29.29 19.75 -20.82
C GLN A 105 -29.31 20.52 -22.14
N GLY A 106 -28.57 20.05 -23.15
CA GLY A 106 -28.64 20.55 -24.52
C GLY A 106 -27.62 21.63 -24.85
N PHE A 107 -26.50 21.70 -24.12
CA PHE A 107 -25.37 22.61 -24.40
C PHE A 107 -25.75 24.09 -24.41
N ARG A 108 -26.61 24.50 -23.47
CA ARG A 108 -27.12 25.88 -23.40
C ARG A 108 -25.96 26.87 -23.25
N LYS A 109 -25.94 27.88 -24.09
CA LYS A 109 -24.99 28.98 -24.00
C LYS A 109 -25.34 29.90 -22.83
N SER A 110 -26.61 30.31 -22.73
CA SER A 110 -27.13 31.19 -21.68
C SER A 110 -28.43 30.65 -21.07
N GLY A 111 -28.97 31.36 -20.07
CA GLY A 111 -30.25 31.02 -19.43
C GLY A 111 -31.48 31.18 -20.36
N GLU A 112 -31.32 31.86 -21.50
CA GLU A 112 -32.39 32.09 -22.48
C GLU A 112 -32.60 30.88 -23.39
N ASP A 113 -31.61 29.99 -23.50
CA ASP A 113 -31.69 28.80 -24.34
C ASP A 113 -32.66 27.76 -23.77
N SER A 114 -33.46 27.17 -24.66
CA SER A 114 -34.42 26.12 -24.29
C SER A 114 -33.72 24.90 -23.68
N LEU A 115 -34.25 24.41 -22.57
CA LEU A 115 -33.78 23.17 -21.93
C LEU A 115 -34.13 21.95 -22.79
N LYS A 116 -33.13 21.21 -23.25
CA LYS A 116 -33.32 19.95 -23.99
C LYS A 116 -32.59 18.83 -23.27
N ARG A 117 -33.35 17.90 -22.68
CA ARG A 117 -32.76 16.76 -21.95
C ARG A 117 -32.42 15.63 -22.91
N GLN A 118 -31.15 15.28 -22.99
CA GLN A 118 -30.63 14.15 -23.75
C GLN A 118 -29.42 13.60 -23.01
N GLU A 119 -29.31 12.27 -22.84
CA GLU A 119 -28.11 11.68 -22.26
C GLU A 119 -26.95 11.77 -23.27
N VAL A 120 -25.97 12.63 -22.99
CA VAL A 120 -24.71 12.76 -23.73
C VAL A 120 -23.57 12.15 -22.94
N ILE A 121 -23.51 12.47 -21.64
CA ILE A 121 -22.56 11.91 -20.69
C ILE A 121 -23.38 11.14 -19.64
N PRO A 122 -23.26 9.80 -19.59
CA PRO A 122 -23.99 9.00 -18.60
C PRO A 122 -23.52 9.34 -17.18
N GLU A 123 -24.37 9.06 -16.20
CA GLU A 123 -23.97 9.10 -14.80
C GLU A 123 -22.82 8.12 -14.53
N ALA A 124 -21.84 8.53 -13.75
CA ALA A 124 -20.70 7.68 -13.42
C ALA A 124 -21.16 6.47 -12.61
N LYS A 125 -20.84 5.27 -13.08
CA LYS A 125 -21.03 4.03 -12.32
C LYS A 125 -19.79 3.80 -11.46
N ASP A 126 -19.74 4.39 -10.29
CA ASP A 126 -18.69 4.13 -9.31
C ASP A 126 -19.11 2.92 -8.45
N PRO A 127 -18.60 1.70 -8.72
CA PRO A 127 -18.91 0.57 -7.87
C PRO A 127 -18.42 0.88 -6.45
N LYS A 128 -19.27 0.65 -5.45
CA LYS A 128 -18.85 0.71 -4.05
C LYS A 128 -17.76 -0.34 -3.85
N MET A 129 -16.54 0.12 -3.68
CA MET A 129 -15.41 -0.76 -3.38
C MET A 129 -15.57 -1.25 -1.94
N GLN A 130 -15.74 -2.56 -1.77
CA GLN A 130 -15.64 -3.18 -0.46
C GLN A 130 -14.17 -3.15 -0.05
N LEU A 131 -13.89 -2.44 1.04
CA LEU A 131 -12.55 -2.29 1.60
C LEU A 131 -12.44 -3.18 2.82
N ARG A 132 -11.41 -4.03 2.85
CA ARG A 132 -10.99 -4.74 4.06
C ARG A 132 -10.26 -3.75 4.99
N ILE A 133 -10.56 -3.80 6.28
CA ILE A 133 -9.95 -2.91 7.27
C ILE A 133 -9.10 -3.74 8.22
N ARG A 134 -7.77 -3.59 8.15
CA ARG A 134 -6.86 -4.17 9.14
C ARG A 134 -6.92 -3.32 10.39
N LYS A 135 -7.49 -3.87 11.46
CA LYS A 135 -7.58 -3.21 12.77
C LYS A 135 -6.36 -3.51 13.62
N ASP A 136 -6.07 -2.60 14.56
CA ASP A 136 -5.19 -2.94 15.67
C ASP A 136 -5.80 -4.11 16.43
N ILE A 137 -5.02 -5.14 16.69
CA ILE A 137 -5.49 -6.35 17.36
C ILE A 137 -6.02 -6.06 18.77
N LEU A 138 -5.55 -4.98 19.42
CA LEU A 138 -6.03 -4.52 20.73
C LEU A 138 -7.38 -3.79 20.68
N LEU A 139 -7.93 -3.54 19.49
CA LEU A 139 -9.22 -2.91 19.26
C LEU A 139 -10.28 -3.86 18.69
N LEU A 140 -9.94 -5.14 18.48
CA LEU A 140 -10.94 -6.12 18.05
C LEU A 140 -12.00 -6.32 19.13
N SER A 141 -13.25 -6.43 18.69
CA SER A 141 -14.35 -6.92 19.52
C SER A 141 -14.20 -8.42 19.80
N GLU A 142 -14.91 -8.92 20.83
CA GLU A 142 -14.93 -10.36 21.14
C GLU A 142 -15.41 -11.19 19.94
N GLU A 143 -16.40 -10.69 19.19
CA GLU A 143 -16.90 -11.34 17.98
C GLU A 143 -15.84 -11.39 16.87
N GLU A 144 -15.05 -10.32 16.70
CA GLU A 144 -13.96 -10.28 15.71
C GLU A 144 -12.79 -11.19 16.14
N ILE A 145 -12.47 -11.24 17.42
CA ILE A 145 -11.47 -12.16 18.00
C ILE A 145 -11.88 -13.61 17.76
N GLN A 146 -13.14 -13.94 18.07
CA GLN A 146 -13.69 -15.27 17.84
C GLN A 146 -13.64 -15.61 16.35
N ALA A 147 -14.15 -14.73 15.49
CA ALA A 147 -14.12 -14.95 14.04
C ALA A 147 -12.70 -15.19 13.54
N TYR A 148 -11.71 -14.38 13.94
CA TYR A 148 -10.33 -14.56 13.52
C TYR A 148 -9.75 -15.91 13.96
N ARG A 149 -10.00 -16.33 15.20
CA ARG A 149 -9.59 -17.66 15.70
C ARG A 149 -10.24 -18.78 14.88
N GLU A 150 -11.54 -18.70 14.63
CA GLU A 150 -12.26 -19.70 13.83
C GLU A 150 -11.72 -19.79 12.41
N LYS A 151 -11.40 -18.66 11.78
CA LYS A 151 -10.78 -18.65 10.45
C LYS A 151 -9.45 -19.41 10.43
N LEU A 152 -8.59 -19.19 11.43
CA LEU A 152 -7.32 -19.92 11.53
C LEU A 152 -7.53 -21.41 11.81
N ASP A 153 -8.44 -21.75 12.74
CA ASP A 153 -8.66 -23.15 13.15
C ASP A 153 -9.38 -23.97 12.07
N ASP A 154 -10.43 -23.41 11.44
CA ASP A 154 -11.29 -24.17 10.51
C ASP A 154 -10.82 -24.09 9.06
N ILE A 155 -10.36 -22.92 8.60
CA ILE A 155 -9.92 -22.73 7.22
C ILE A 155 -8.45 -23.09 7.07
N LEU A 156 -7.57 -22.44 7.85
CA LEU A 156 -6.13 -22.71 7.74
C LEU A 156 -5.72 -24.02 8.42
N LYS A 157 -6.53 -24.51 9.37
CA LYS A 157 -6.27 -25.74 10.13
C LYS A 157 -4.88 -25.71 10.76
N VAL A 158 -4.59 -24.63 11.49
CA VAL A 158 -3.24 -24.36 12.04
C VAL A 158 -2.68 -25.46 12.95
N ARG A 159 -3.52 -26.40 13.40
CA ARG A 159 -3.16 -27.53 14.26
C ARG A 159 -3.15 -28.86 13.52
N SER A 160 -2.79 -28.86 12.23
CA SER A 160 -2.76 -30.04 11.35
C SER A 160 -1.57 -30.02 10.39
N LEU A 161 -0.94 -31.17 10.13
CA LEU A 161 0.31 -31.27 9.35
C LEU A 161 0.13 -31.27 7.82
N ASN A 162 -1.07 -31.58 7.33
CA ASN A 162 -1.41 -31.48 5.90
C ASN A 162 -2.51 -30.43 5.76
N SER A 163 -2.12 -29.18 5.96
CA SER A 163 -3.05 -28.06 6.07
C SER A 163 -2.58 -26.85 5.27
N PRO A 164 -3.51 -25.94 4.89
CA PRO A 164 -3.13 -24.66 4.32
C PRO A 164 -2.16 -23.87 5.21
N TRP A 165 -2.23 -24.02 6.54
CA TRP A 165 -1.26 -23.40 7.45
C TRP A 165 0.18 -23.87 7.21
N GLN A 166 0.38 -25.18 7.05
CA GLN A 166 1.73 -25.71 6.79
C GLN A 166 2.22 -25.30 5.39
N GLU A 167 1.34 -25.29 4.40
CA GLU A 167 1.65 -24.78 3.05
C GLU A 167 2.05 -23.30 3.08
N LEU A 168 1.37 -22.48 3.89
CA LEU A 168 1.69 -21.06 4.07
C LEU A 168 3.03 -20.85 4.80
N GLY A 169 3.35 -21.68 5.79
CA GLY A 169 4.64 -21.64 6.47
C GLY A 169 5.78 -22.01 5.52
N LEU A 170 5.61 -23.04 4.69
CA LEU A 170 6.57 -23.43 3.67
C LEU A 170 6.69 -22.39 2.55
N LEU A 171 5.57 -21.79 2.13
CA LEU A 171 5.59 -20.68 1.17
C LEU A 171 6.51 -19.55 1.65
N HIS A 172 6.46 -19.19 2.93
CA HIS A 172 7.40 -18.23 3.48
C HIS A 172 8.83 -18.77 3.50
N ALA A 173 9.05 -19.93 4.12
CA ALA A 173 10.38 -20.51 4.28
C ALA A 173 11.14 -20.66 2.95
N GLU A 174 10.42 -20.97 1.86
CA GLU A 174 11.00 -21.28 0.55
C GLU A 174 10.88 -20.16 -0.48
N TRP A 175 10.04 -19.14 -0.29
CA TRP A 175 9.83 -18.11 -1.34
C TRP A 175 9.99 -16.68 -0.85
N CYS A 176 10.14 -16.46 0.46
CA CYS A 176 10.30 -15.14 1.02
C CYS A 176 11.49 -14.40 0.39
N LEU A 177 11.30 -13.10 0.19
CA LEU A 177 12.33 -12.22 -0.34
C LEU A 177 12.82 -11.34 0.80
N HIS A 178 14.11 -11.49 1.12
CA HIS A 178 14.80 -10.73 2.15
C HIS A 178 16.05 -10.04 1.57
N TYR A 179 16.50 -8.96 2.21
CA TYR A 179 17.68 -8.15 1.89
C TYR A 179 17.70 -7.58 0.48
N GLN A 180 16.53 -7.12 0.03
CA GLN A 180 16.30 -6.54 -1.29
C GLN A 180 15.03 -5.69 -1.33
N GLU A 181 14.91 -4.83 -2.34
CA GLU A 181 13.78 -3.90 -2.56
C GLU A 181 12.39 -4.57 -2.44
N ALA A 182 12.30 -5.84 -2.81
CA ALA A 182 11.06 -6.61 -2.79
C ALA A 182 10.57 -7.04 -1.40
N PHE A 183 11.36 -6.89 -0.32
CA PHE A 183 11.06 -7.41 1.02
C PHE A 183 9.64 -7.08 1.50
N VAL A 184 9.34 -5.79 1.70
CA VAL A 184 8.02 -5.35 2.20
C VAL A 184 6.90 -5.79 1.26
N PHE A 185 7.14 -5.72 -0.05
CA PHE A 185 6.13 -5.96 -1.07
C PHE A 185 5.78 -7.44 -1.21
N TRP A 186 6.74 -8.33 -1.04
CA TRP A 186 6.50 -9.77 -0.99
C TRP A 186 5.66 -10.14 0.22
N HIS A 187 5.99 -9.60 1.40
CA HIS A 187 5.22 -9.83 2.63
C HIS A 187 3.81 -9.22 2.55
N ARG A 188 3.65 -8.06 1.89
CA ARG A 188 2.33 -7.48 1.57
C ARG A 188 1.50 -8.42 0.70
N ALA A 189 2.09 -9.00 -0.35
CA ALA A 189 1.44 -10.00 -1.20
C ALA A 189 1.07 -11.27 -0.41
N TYR A 190 1.96 -11.75 0.46
CA TYR A 190 1.72 -12.89 1.34
C TYR A 190 0.50 -12.66 2.25
N LEU A 191 0.48 -11.54 2.99
CA LEU A 191 -0.65 -11.20 3.86
C LEU A 191 -1.95 -11.11 3.07
N LYS A 192 -1.93 -10.46 1.91
CA LYS A 192 -3.12 -10.36 1.05
C LYS A 192 -3.60 -11.75 0.62
N TYR A 193 -2.70 -12.64 0.21
CA TYR A 193 -3.07 -14.00 -0.16
C TYR A 193 -3.68 -14.77 1.01
N VAL A 194 -3.11 -14.67 2.22
CA VAL A 194 -3.70 -15.27 3.43
C VAL A 194 -5.10 -14.70 3.68
N GLU A 195 -5.28 -13.39 3.59
CA GLU A 195 -6.60 -12.73 3.74
C GLU A 195 -7.61 -13.22 2.70
N GLU A 196 -7.21 -13.51 1.46
CA GLU A 196 -8.09 -14.12 0.46
C GLU A 196 -8.52 -15.54 0.85
N LEU A 197 -7.61 -16.35 1.43
CA LEU A 197 -7.95 -17.70 1.88
C LEU A 197 -8.97 -17.68 3.01
N ILE A 198 -8.79 -16.79 3.99
CA ILE A 198 -9.63 -16.76 5.19
C ILE A 198 -10.87 -15.87 5.07
N ASP A 199 -10.92 -15.02 4.04
CA ASP A 199 -11.89 -13.95 3.87
C ASP A 199 -12.07 -13.11 5.14
N PHE A 200 -10.94 -12.64 5.68
CA PHE A 200 -10.90 -11.83 6.90
C PHE A 200 -9.64 -10.96 6.88
N PRO A 201 -9.72 -9.65 7.21
CA PRO A 201 -8.55 -8.79 7.30
C PRO A 201 -7.67 -9.19 8.49
N ILE A 202 -6.39 -9.42 8.25
CA ILE A 202 -5.44 -9.77 9.32
C ILE A 202 -5.27 -8.54 10.23
N PRO A 203 -5.57 -8.65 11.54
CA PRO A 203 -5.35 -7.55 12.46
C PRO A 203 -3.85 -7.32 12.66
N TYR A 204 -3.42 -6.07 12.72
CA TYR A 204 -2.03 -5.72 12.98
C TYR A 204 -1.75 -5.60 14.48
N TRP A 205 -0.55 -6.00 14.92
CA TRP A 205 -0.09 -5.78 16.29
C TRP A 205 0.91 -4.62 16.33
N ASN A 206 0.52 -3.51 16.97
CA ASN A 206 1.33 -2.30 16.98
C ASN A 206 2.53 -2.33 17.94
N GLY A 207 3.57 -3.08 17.58
CA GLY A 207 4.86 -3.06 18.29
C GLY A 207 5.56 -1.69 18.29
N PHE A 208 5.16 -0.76 17.42
CA PHE A 208 5.71 0.61 17.32
C PHE A 208 4.96 1.64 18.18
N ALA A 209 3.93 1.22 18.92
CA ALA A 209 3.26 2.09 19.88
C ALA A 209 4.24 2.58 20.96
N ALA A 210 4.15 3.86 21.34
CA ALA A 210 5.10 4.46 22.30
C ALA A 210 5.16 3.70 23.64
N GLU A 211 4.02 3.16 24.08
CA GLU A 211 3.92 2.43 25.34
C GLU A 211 4.26 0.94 25.24
N SER A 212 4.49 0.39 24.03
CA SER A 212 4.80 -1.04 23.87
C SER A 212 6.15 -1.41 24.50
N SER A 213 7.04 -0.42 24.70
CA SER A 213 8.33 -0.56 25.37
C SER A 213 8.31 -0.18 26.85
N ASP A 214 7.16 0.20 27.42
CA ASP A 214 7.02 0.50 28.85
C ASP A 214 6.57 -0.77 29.59
N PRO A 215 7.43 -1.39 30.42
CA PRO A 215 7.07 -2.61 31.16
C PRO A 215 5.84 -2.46 32.07
N SER A 216 5.47 -1.23 32.43
CA SER A 216 4.30 -0.92 33.26
C SER A 216 3.01 -0.71 32.46
N SER A 217 3.08 -0.52 31.12
CA SER A 217 1.90 -0.38 30.27
C SER A 217 1.14 -1.69 30.11
N SER A 218 -0.19 -1.64 30.18
CA SER A 218 -1.04 -2.82 29.97
C SER A 218 -0.97 -3.37 28.55
N ASN A 219 -0.45 -2.59 27.61
CA ASN A 219 -0.36 -2.91 26.20
C ASN A 219 1.07 -3.30 25.77
N ALA A 220 1.99 -3.42 26.73
CA ALA A 220 3.35 -3.88 26.48
C ALA A 220 3.43 -5.41 26.35
N GLY A 221 4.41 -5.87 25.57
CA GLY A 221 4.60 -7.29 25.25
C GLY A 221 3.55 -7.86 24.29
N ILE A 222 3.41 -9.18 24.30
CA ILE A 222 2.52 -9.90 23.38
C ILE A 222 1.06 -9.72 23.82
N PRO A 223 0.14 -9.36 22.90
CA PRO A 223 -1.29 -9.25 23.19
C PRO A 223 -1.87 -10.55 23.76
N SER A 224 -2.76 -10.44 24.76
CA SER A 224 -3.33 -11.60 25.48
C SER A 224 -4.04 -12.60 24.57
N ILE A 225 -4.60 -12.15 23.44
CA ILE A 225 -5.24 -13.01 22.44
C ILE A 225 -4.33 -14.15 21.93
N PHE A 226 -3.00 -13.94 21.94
CA PHE A 226 -1.99 -14.94 21.57
C PHE A 226 -1.56 -15.83 22.74
N LEU A 227 -1.98 -15.52 23.97
CA LEU A 227 -1.59 -16.18 25.21
C LEU A 227 -2.73 -17.00 25.84
N ASP A 228 -3.98 -16.69 25.48
CA ASP A 228 -5.15 -17.44 25.94
C ASP A 228 -5.01 -18.93 25.63
N GLU A 229 -5.36 -19.77 26.61
CA GLU A 229 -5.26 -21.23 26.51
C GLU A 229 -6.33 -21.81 25.56
N PHE A 230 -7.55 -21.27 25.66
CA PHE A 230 -8.73 -21.77 24.99
C PHE A 230 -9.57 -20.63 24.43
N TYR A 231 -10.44 -20.96 23.48
CA TYR A 231 -11.50 -20.08 23.00
C TYR A 231 -12.79 -20.89 22.83
N VAL A 232 -13.94 -20.20 22.83
CA VAL A 232 -15.23 -20.82 22.56
C VAL A 232 -15.54 -20.63 21.08
N HIS A 233 -15.68 -21.73 20.34
CA HIS A 233 -16.09 -21.75 18.94
C HIS A 233 -17.59 -21.44 18.80
N SER A 234 -18.03 -20.92 17.65
CA SER A 234 -19.43 -20.59 17.32
C SER A 234 -20.36 -21.79 17.36
N SER A 235 -19.80 -23.01 17.29
CA SER A 235 -20.50 -24.27 17.55
C SER A 235 -20.80 -24.55 19.03
N GLY A 236 -20.25 -23.74 19.95
CA GLY A 236 -20.30 -23.94 21.41
C GLY A 236 -19.16 -24.81 21.97
N GLU A 237 -18.24 -25.28 21.14
CA GLU A 237 -17.11 -26.11 21.57
C GLU A 237 -15.98 -25.25 22.16
N THR A 238 -15.46 -25.63 23.33
CA THR A 238 -14.22 -25.04 23.87
C THR A 238 -13.01 -25.73 23.23
N ARG A 239 -12.23 -24.98 22.44
CA ARG A 239 -11.05 -25.48 21.72
C ARG A 239 -9.78 -24.80 22.20
N LYS A 240 -8.62 -25.44 22.01
CA LYS A 240 -7.32 -24.77 22.22
C LYS A 240 -7.21 -23.56 21.29
N ASN A 241 -6.70 -22.45 21.80
CA ASN A 241 -6.56 -21.23 21.03
C ASN A 241 -5.59 -21.42 19.84
N PRO A 242 -6.04 -21.27 18.58
CA PRO A 242 -5.21 -21.46 17.41
C PRO A 242 -4.06 -20.45 17.32
N LEU A 243 -4.20 -19.27 17.95
CA LEU A 243 -3.18 -18.22 17.98
C LEU A 243 -2.02 -18.54 18.94
N LYS A 244 -2.20 -19.49 19.85
CA LYS A 244 -1.17 -19.97 20.79
C LYS A 244 -0.66 -21.35 20.41
N TYR A 245 -1.56 -22.24 20.01
CA TYR A 245 -1.29 -23.66 19.80
C TYR A 245 -1.25 -24.04 18.32
N ALA A 246 -0.70 -23.20 17.45
CA ALA A 246 -0.43 -23.58 16.06
C ALA A 246 0.68 -24.62 16.00
N PHE A 247 0.56 -25.60 15.10
CA PHE A 247 1.64 -26.53 14.81
C PHE A 247 2.78 -25.80 14.09
N SER A 248 3.99 -26.01 14.59
CA SER A 248 5.21 -25.52 13.97
C SER A 248 5.58 -26.36 12.74
N LEU A 249 6.73 -26.10 12.13
CA LEU A 249 7.24 -26.76 10.94
C LEU A 249 7.24 -28.29 11.13
N ASN A 250 6.46 -28.99 10.30
CA ASN A 250 6.31 -30.45 10.36
C ASN A 250 5.90 -30.98 11.74
N GLY A 251 5.24 -30.17 12.56
CA GLY A 251 4.77 -30.55 13.89
C GLY A 251 5.86 -30.69 14.92
N THR A 252 6.96 -29.97 14.76
CA THR A 252 8.04 -29.88 15.74
C THR A 252 8.53 -28.44 15.80
N ASN A 253 8.47 -27.81 16.97
CA ASN A 253 9.02 -26.47 17.17
C ASN A 253 10.54 -26.44 17.05
N LYS A 254 11.13 -25.25 16.98
CA LYS A 254 12.57 -25.09 16.72
C LYS A 254 13.43 -25.80 17.78
N SER A 255 12.98 -25.82 19.03
CA SER A 255 13.71 -26.49 20.13
C SER A 255 13.48 -28.00 20.21
N GLY A 256 12.58 -28.58 19.40
CA GLY A 256 12.28 -30.01 19.41
C GLY A 256 11.52 -30.50 20.65
N THR A 257 10.84 -29.61 21.36
CA THR A 257 10.20 -29.89 22.67
C THR A 257 8.69 -30.13 22.57
N SER A 258 8.04 -29.61 21.52
CA SER A 258 6.58 -29.60 21.39
C SER A 258 6.18 -29.52 19.91
N PRO A 259 4.98 -30.00 19.53
CA PRO A 259 4.47 -29.74 18.19
C PRO A 259 4.03 -28.30 17.97
N TYR A 260 3.82 -27.53 19.04
CA TYR A 260 3.35 -26.15 18.98
C TYR A 260 4.48 -25.15 18.96
N VAL A 261 4.28 -24.03 18.27
CA VAL A 261 5.22 -22.91 18.24
C VAL A 261 5.67 -22.47 19.63
N GLU A 262 6.93 -22.05 19.72
CA GLU A 262 7.57 -21.64 20.96
C GLU A 262 7.90 -20.15 20.98
N ARG A 263 7.61 -19.52 22.11
CA ARG A 263 7.89 -18.11 22.40
C ARG A 263 8.72 -17.98 23.67
N TYR A 264 9.47 -16.90 23.81
CA TYR A 264 10.26 -16.66 25.03
C TYR A 264 9.37 -16.51 26.26
N GLN A 265 9.76 -17.19 27.34
CA GLN A 265 8.94 -17.29 28.54
C GLN A 265 8.77 -15.94 29.23
N GLU A 266 9.74 -15.03 29.07
CA GLU A 266 9.63 -13.63 29.49
C GLU A 266 8.40 -12.92 28.91
N LEU A 267 8.03 -13.23 27.66
CA LEU A 267 6.85 -12.66 27.01
C LEU A 267 5.58 -13.48 27.26
N VAL A 268 5.69 -14.78 27.50
CA VAL A 268 4.55 -15.68 27.78
C VAL A 268 4.03 -15.50 29.21
N ASP A 269 4.92 -15.51 30.20
CA ASP A 269 4.59 -15.25 31.61
C ASP A 269 4.24 -13.77 31.83
N GLY A 270 4.73 -12.90 30.95
CA GLY A 270 4.55 -11.46 31.06
C GLY A 270 5.14 -10.91 32.36
N ARG A 271 4.40 -10.01 33.03
CA ARG A 271 4.85 -9.27 34.22
C ARG A 271 5.22 -10.13 35.43
N SER A 272 4.79 -11.39 35.49
CA SER A 272 5.21 -12.30 36.57
C SER A 272 6.64 -12.83 36.37
N ASN A 273 7.22 -12.68 35.17
CA ASN A 273 8.57 -13.11 34.90
C ASN A 273 9.60 -12.11 35.48
N PRO A 274 10.64 -12.56 36.21
CA PRO A 274 11.68 -11.69 36.75
C PRO A 274 12.43 -10.86 35.69
N LYS A 275 12.48 -11.32 34.43
CA LYS A 275 13.16 -10.63 33.33
C LYS A 275 12.23 -9.80 32.43
N TRP A 276 10.95 -9.69 32.78
CA TRP A 276 9.95 -8.94 31.99
C TRP A 276 10.42 -7.53 31.63
N SER A 277 10.88 -6.76 32.63
CA SER A 277 11.26 -5.37 32.42
C SER A 277 12.48 -5.23 31.50
N GLU A 278 13.41 -6.17 31.55
CA GLU A 278 14.56 -6.21 30.65
C GLU A 278 14.09 -6.51 29.21
N LYS A 279 13.29 -7.57 29.05
CA LYS A 279 12.78 -8.02 27.74
C LYS A 279 11.95 -6.95 27.04
N VAL A 280 10.98 -6.35 27.74
CA VAL A 280 10.13 -5.28 27.18
C VAL A 280 10.94 -4.00 26.94
N GLY A 281 11.90 -3.69 27.80
CA GLY A 281 12.78 -2.53 27.63
C GLY A 281 13.57 -2.55 26.31
N MET A 282 13.83 -3.74 25.76
CA MET A 282 14.47 -3.90 24.44
C MET A 282 13.63 -3.30 23.30
N PHE A 283 12.29 -3.25 23.41
CA PHE A 283 11.42 -2.72 22.35
C PHE A 283 11.67 -1.22 22.09
N ALA A 284 12.22 -0.49 23.07
CA ALA A 284 12.65 0.89 22.86
C ALA A 284 13.78 1.02 21.81
N LEU A 285 14.57 -0.04 21.59
CA LEU A 285 15.54 -0.08 20.50
C LEU A 285 14.83 -0.18 19.14
N TYR A 286 13.83 -1.07 19.02
CA TYR A 286 13.00 -1.18 17.81
C TYR A 286 12.37 0.17 17.44
N HIS A 287 11.80 0.87 18.42
CA HIS A 287 11.27 2.22 18.22
C HIS A 287 12.28 3.19 17.60
N ARG A 288 13.47 3.30 18.18
CA ARG A 288 14.53 4.21 17.68
C ARG A 288 15.00 3.83 16.28
N GLN A 289 15.13 2.53 16.01
CA GLN A 289 15.64 2.08 14.71
C GLN A 289 14.58 2.18 13.61
N ILE A 290 13.29 1.91 13.88
CA ILE A 290 12.19 2.19 12.93
C ILE A 290 12.14 3.69 12.59
N ALA A 291 12.29 4.56 13.60
CA ALA A 291 12.33 6.00 13.37
C ALA A 291 13.52 6.43 12.50
N ASN A 292 14.68 5.82 12.70
CA ASN A 292 15.84 6.04 11.85
C ASN A 292 15.57 5.60 10.40
N ALA A 293 14.95 4.42 10.20
CA ALA A 293 14.56 3.98 8.86
C ALA A 293 13.59 4.98 8.21
N LEU A 294 12.54 5.40 8.91
CA LEU A 294 11.55 6.37 8.43
C LEU A 294 12.15 7.73 8.05
N SER A 295 13.32 8.09 8.58
CA SER A 295 14.01 9.33 8.25
C SER A 295 14.76 9.30 6.91
N GLN A 296 14.91 8.12 6.28
CA GLN A 296 15.63 7.99 5.02
C GLN A 296 14.86 8.62 3.86
N LYS A 297 15.57 9.29 2.94
CA LYS A 297 14.96 9.99 1.80
C LYS A 297 14.64 9.08 0.61
N GLU A 298 15.37 7.97 0.50
CA GLU A 298 15.26 7.02 -0.60
C GLU A 298 14.78 5.69 -0.06
N PHE A 299 13.86 5.06 -0.80
CA PHE A 299 13.22 3.82 -0.36
C PHE A 299 14.19 2.64 -0.32
N SER A 300 14.93 2.39 -1.39
CA SER A 300 15.78 1.22 -1.58
C SER A 300 16.79 1.43 -2.70
N LEU A 301 17.77 0.53 -2.78
CA LEU A 301 18.48 0.24 -4.03
C LEU A 301 17.56 -0.54 -4.96
N GLN A 302 17.53 -0.17 -6.24
CA GLN A 302 16.75 -0.91 -7.24
C GLN A 302 17.12 -2.40 -7.24
N GLN A 303 16.09 -3.24 -7.36
CA GLN A 303 16.19 -4.68 -7.51
C GLN A 303 17.26 -5.10 -8.53
N GLY A 304 18.01 -6.15 -8.18
CA GLY A 304 19.19 -6.59 -8.93
C GLY A 304 20.52 -6.27 -8.23
N HIS A 305 20.49 -5.45 -7.18
CA HIS A 305 21.60 -5.22 -6.24
C HIS A 305 21.42 -5.92 -4.88
N GLY A 306 20.35 -6.71 -4.73
CA GLY A 306 20.06 -7.51 -3.54
C GLY A 306 20.78 -8.86 -3.56
N TYR A 307 20.77 -9.56 -2.43
CA TYR A 307 21.30 -10.92 -2.34
C TYR A 307 20.29 -11.91 -2.92
N PRO A 308 20.73 -12.91 -3.70
CA PRO A 308 19.85 -14.01 -4.08
C PRO A 308 19.57 -14.85 -2.83
N TRP A 309 18.29 -14.91 -2.43
CA TRP A 309 17.76 -15.76 -1.36
C TRP A 309 18.22 -15.44 0.07
N GLY A 310 17.29 -15.58 1.03
CA GLY A 310 17.45 -15.20 2.44
C GLY A 310 18.64 -15.88 3.09
N ASN A 311 19.69 -15.11 3.40
CA ASN A 311 20.96 -15.65 3.87
C ASN A 311 21.21 -15.39 5.36
N ILE A 312 20.18 -14.98 6.11
CA ILE A 312 20.22 -14.93 7.58
C ILE A 312 19.09 -15.86 8.07
N PRO A 313 19.40 -17.15 8.28
CA PRO A 313 18.41 -18.12 8.72
C PRO A 313 17.99 -17.91 10.18
N ASP A 314 18.88 -17.31 11.00
CA ASP A 314 18.68 -17.17 12.44
C ASP A 314 18.85 -15.70 12.88
N PHE A 315 17.87 -15.23 13.65
CA PHE A 315 17.82 -13.92 14.28
C PHE A 315 18.19 -14.05 15.76
N SER A 316 19.11 -13.21 16.22
CA SER A 316 19.49 -13.14 17.63
C SER A 316 19.01 -11.84 18.27
N GLU A 317 18.89 -11.83 19.59
CA GLU A 317 18.49 -10.64 20.35
C GLU A 317 19.39 -9.42 20.11
N ASN A 318 20.67 -9.65 19.76
CA ASN A 318 21.69 -8.63 19.56
C ASN A 318 22.41 -8.85 18.21
N GLN A 319 21.66 -8.92 17.11
CA GLN A 319 22.20 -9.18 15.78
C GLN A 319 23.22 -8.10 15.35
N PRO A 320 24.48 -8.46 15.04
CA PRO A 320 25.48 -7.46 14.67
C PRO A 320 25.25 -6.90 13.26
N ASP A 321 25.44 -5.59 13.12
CA ASP A 321 25.34 -4.84 11.85
C ASP A 321 26.18 -5.42 10.70
N SER A 322 27.27 -6.10 11.03
CA SER A 322 28.18 -6.70 10.03
C SER A 322 27.58 -7.90 9.28
N LEU A 323 26.46 -8.45 9.74
CA LEU A 323 25.73 -9.49 9.03
C LEU A 323 24.90 -8.94 7.86
N TYR A 324 24.70 -7.62 7.83
CA TYR A 324 23.91 -6.95 6.81
C TYR A 324 24.80 -6.19 5.82
N PRO A 325 24.47 -6.23 4.52
CA PRO A 325 25.22 -5.50 3.52
C PRO A 325 25.23 -4.00 3.81
N THR A 326 26.41 -3.38 3.80
CA THR A 326 26.54 -1.93 4.04
C THR A 326 25.69 -1.11 3.09
N SER A 327 25.54 -1.57 1.84
CA SER A 327 24.69 -0.93 0.82
C SER A 327 23.20 -0.99 1.17
N ALA A 328 22.72 -2.08 1.79
CA ALA A 328 21.32 -2.20 2.21
C ALA A 328 20.99 -1.26 3.38
N ARG A 329 21.94 -1.03 4.29
CA ARG A 329 21.77 -0.17 5.47
C ARG A 329 21.86 1.35 5.18
N GLN A 330 21.81 1.75 3.91
CA GLN A 330 21.81 3.15 3.49
C GLN A 330 20.40 3.66 3.13
N TYR A 331 19.44 2.76 2.99
CA TYR A 331 18.10 3.05 2.48
C TYR A 331 17.03 2.66 3.50
N PHE A 332 15.80 3.15 3.29
CA PHE A 332 14.68 2.84 4.18
C PHE A 332 14.50 1.33 4.35
N ASP A 333 14.38 0.58 3.26
CA ASP A 333 13.99 -0.84 3.27
C ASP A 333 14.97 -1.72 4.03
N GLY A 334 16.28 -1.59 3.81
CA GLY A 334 17.28 -2.43 4.47
C GLY A 334 17.45 -2.07 5.95
N LEU A 335 17.34 -0.79 6.33
CA LEU A 335 17.29 -0.39 7.74
C LEU A 335 15.99 -0.87 8.40
N PHE A 336 14.87 -0.83 7.68
CA PHE A 336 13.57 -1.26 8.17
C PHE A 336 13.53 -2.79 8.38
N GLU A 337 14.10 -3.55 7.45
CA GLU A 337 14.23 -5.00 7.52
C GLU A 337 15.16 -5.47 8.65
N GLN A 338 16.30 -4.80 8.85
CA GLN A 338 17.21 -5.13 9.96
C GLN A 338 16.51 -5.07 11.33
N VAL A 339 15.65 -4.07 11.51
CA VAL A 339 14.89 -3.88 12.75
C VAL A 339 13.79 -4.93 12.86
N HIS A 340 13.24 -5.33 11.72
CA HIS A 340 12.29 -6.39 11.65
C HIS A 340 12.87 -7.72 12.15
N ASP A 341 14.10 -8.03 11.76
CA ASP A 341 14.84 -9.24 12.11
C ASP A 341 15.14 -9.31 13.61
N ASN A 342 15.57 -8.20 14.20
CA ASN A 342 15.79 -8.14 15.64
C ASN A 342 14.51 -8.44 16.42
N TYR A 343 13.37 -7.88 15.98
CA TYR A 343 12.10 -8.08 16.65
C TYR A 343 11.64 -9.54 16.57
N HIS A 344 11.83 -10.22 15.43
CA HIS A 344 11.66 -11.68 15.31
C HIS A 344 12.47 -12.43 16.37
N GLY A 345 13.76 -12.10 16.48
CA GLY A 345 14.68 -12.63 17.48
C GLY A 345 14.28 -12.33 18.94
N TRP A 346 13.38 -11.38 19.18
CA TRP A 346 12.90 -11.07 20.53
C TRP A 346 11.62 -11.83 20.91
N ILE A 347 10.88 -12.40 19.95
CA ILE A 347 9.62 -13.09 20.23
C ILE A 347 9.86 -14.52 20.73
N GLY A 348 10.75 -15.28 20.09
CA GLY A 348 11.00 -16.68 20.49
C GLY A 348 11.75 -17.51 19.47
N PRO A 349 12.15 -18.74 19.81
CA PRO A 349 12.94 -19.62 18.94
C PRO A 349 12.33 -19.84 17.55
N ASP A 350 11.01 -20.05 17.45
CA ASP A 350 10.35 -20.27 16.17
C ASP A 350 10.28 -18.97 15.34
N MET A 351 9.92 -17.84 15.96
CA MET A 351 9.94 -16.53 15.29
C MET A 351 11.37 -16.08 14.92
N ALA A 352 12.38 -16.55 15.65
CA ALA A 352 13.79 -16.24 15.47
C ALA A 352 14.47 -17.03 14.34
N ASP A 353 13.77 -17.97 13.68
CA ASP A 353 14.32 -18.71 12.53
C ASP A 353 13.43 -18.50 11.31
N ASN A 354 14.01 -18.06 10.20
CA ASN A 354 13.28 -17.75 8.97
C ASN A 354 12.49 -18.96 8.41
N SER A 355 12.95 -20.19 8.70
CA SER A 355 12.31 -21.45 8.32
C SER A 355 11.10 -21.79 9.19
N TYR A 356 11.00 -21.19 10.39
CA TYR A 356 9.95 -21.48 11.39
C TYR A 356 9.00 -20.29 11.61
N THR A 357 9.43 -19.06 11.36
CA THR A 357 8.74 -17.85 11.82
C THR A 357 7.29 -17.75 11.34
N ALA A 358 7.02 -18.11 10.07
CA ALA A 358 5.67 -18.06 9.51
C ALA A 358 4.71 -19.14 10.04
N PHE A 359 5.20 -20.09 10.83
CA PHE A 359 4.36 -21.08 11.52
C PHE A 359 3.82 -20.58 12.87
N ASP A 360 4.27 -19.41 13.35
CA ASP A 360 3.68 -18.72 14.51
C ASP A 360 2.63 -17.69 14.05
N PRO A 361 1.35 -17.78 14.51
CA PRO A 361 0.32 -16.81 14.15
C PRO A 361 0.63 -15.34 14.47
N ILE A 362 1.56 -15.05 15.40
CA ILE A 362 2.07 -13.69 15.63
C ILE A 362 2.69 -13.10 14.37
N PHE A 363 3.33 -13.93 13.52
CA PHE A 363 3.92 -13.52 12.25
C PHE A 363 2.96 -12.69 11.41
N LEU A 364 1.71 -13.14 11.27
CA LEU A 364 0.69 -12.46 10.46
C LEU A 364 0.42 -11.05 10.98
N SER A 365 0.17 -10.90 12.28
CA SER A 365 -0.16 -9.60 12.87
C SER A 365 1.04 -8.67 12.98
N TYR A 366 2.23 -9.24 13.18
CA TYR A 366 3.49 -8.50 13.18
C TYR A 366 3.80 -7.94 11.78
N HIS A 367 3.75 -8.77 10.74
CA HIS A 367 3.96 -8.34 9.36
C HIS A 367 2.86 -7.39 8.86
N ALA A 368 1.61 -7.56 9.30
CA ALA A 368 0.56 -6.59 9.01
C ALA A 368 0.89 -5.19 9.59
N ASN A 369 1.61 -5.14 10.72
CA ASN A 369 2.08 -3.89 11.29
C ASN A 369 3.28 -3.32 10.53
N MET A 370 4.22 -4.17 10.09
CA MET A 370 5.34 -3.74 9.23
C MET A 370 4.82 -3.20 7.90
N ASP A 371 3.80 -3.84 7.31
CA ASP A 371 3.13 -3.36 6.11
C ASP A 371 2.46 -1.99 6.33
N ARG A 372 1.86 -1.77 7.50
CA ARG A 372 1.29 -0.47 7.89
C ARG A 372 2.37 0.61 7.99
N ILE A 373 3.49 0.35 8.67
CA ILE A 373 4.58 1.33 8.83
C ILE A 373 5.21 1.66 7.48
N ALA A 374 5.45 0.65 6.64
CA ALA A 374 5.95 0.86 5.29
C ALA A 374 4.95 1.65 4.44
N GLU A 375 3.65 1.41 4.57
CA GLU A 375 2.63 2.23 3.92
C GLU A 375 2.73 3.70 4.35
N ILE A 376 2.96 3.99 5.63
CA ILE A 376 3.17 5.37 6.10
C ILE A 376 4.36 6.00 5.36
N TYR A 377 5.50 5.32 5.30
CA TYR A 377 6.67 5.79 4.54
C TYR A 377 6.37 5.99 3.04
N LEU A 378 5.64 5.06 2.43
CA LEU A 378 5.26 5.16 1.03
C LEU A 378 4.35 6.37 0.74
N ARG A 379 3.75 6.99 1.76
CA ARG A 379 2.89 8.18 1.61
C ARG A 379 3.54 9.48 2.07
N THR A 380 4.74 9.48 2.64
CA THR A 380 5.43 10.70 3.13
C THR A 380 6.10 11.56 2.04
N GLY A 381 5.73 11.39 0.77
CA GLY A 381 6.19 12.25 -0.33
C GLY A 381 7.66 12.09 -0.74
N HIS A 382 8.40 11.16 -0.14
CA HIS A 382 9.80 10.88 -0.49
C HIS A 382 9.97 10.43 -1.96
N GLY A 383 11.19 10.60 -2.46
CA GLY A 383 11.59 10.16 -3.79
C GLY A 383 11.50 8.64 -3.86
N ARG A 384 10.47 8.14 -4.55
CA ARG A 384 10.19 6.71 -4.68
C ARG A 384 10.45 6.27 -6.11
N ARG A 385 11.41 5.38 -6.26
CA ARG A 385 11.69 4.65 -7.50
C ARG A 385 11.62 3.18 -7.14
N PHE A 386 10.96 2.42 -8.00
CA PHE A 386 10.70 1.01 -7.78
C PHE A 386 11.05 0.21 -9.02
N SER A 387 11.59 -0.98 -8.85
CA SER A 387 11.70 -1.98 -9.92
C SER A 387 10.34 -2.60 -10.22
N SER A 388 9.47 -1.78 -10.82
CA SER A 388 8.02 -2.05 -10.92
C SER A 388 7.64 -3.40 -11.54
N ASN A 389 8.41 -3.91 -12.50
CA ASN A 389 8.11 -5.18 -13.19
C ASN A 389 8.66 -6.41 -12.46
N PHE A 390 9.36 -6.24 -11.33
CA PHE A 390 9.97 -7.37 -10.65
C PHE A 390 8.89 -8.32 -10.09
N PRO A 391 8.91 -9.61 -10.45
CA PRO A 391 7.89 -10.58 -10.05
C PRO A 391 8.05 -11.02 -8.59
N LEU A 392 6.98 -10.92 -7.81
CA LEU A 392 6.88 -11.41 -6.45
C LEU A 392 6.38 -12.86 -6.48
N ARG A 393 7.24 -13.77 -6.92
CA ARG A 393 6.87 -15.19 -7.02
C ARG A 393 6.55 -15.78 -5.64
N PRO A 394 5.63 -16.75 -5.56
CA PRO A 394 4.85 -17.35 -6.64
C PRO A 394 3.46 -16.69 -6.83
N PHE A 395 3.26 -15.47 -6.33
CA PHE A 395 1.94 -14.81 -6.35
C PHE A 395 1.52 -14.40 -7.77
N VAL A 396 0.27 -14.67 -8.14
CA VAL A 396 -0.35 -14.24 -9.39
C VAL A 396 -1.66 -13.50 -9.13
N ASP A 397 -2.18 -12.85 -10.18
CA ASP A 397 -3.49 -12.19 -10.17
C ASP A 397 -3.66 -11.19 -9.00
N ASN A 398 -2.64 -10.34 -8.77
CA ASN A 398 -2.59 -9.35 -7.69
C ASN A 398 -2.67 -10.00 -6.29
N ALA A 399 -1.89 -11.06 -6.10
CA ALA A 399 -1.78 -11.88 -4.91
C ALA A 399 -3.14 -12.39 -4.41
N SER A 400 -3.95 -12.91 -5.32
CA SER A 400 -5.15 -13.70 -4.97
C SER A 400 -4.98 -15.19 -5.22
N ALA A 401 -3.88 -15.60 -5.84
CA ALA A 401 -3.57 -17.00 -6.10
C ALA A 401 -2.05 -17.21 -6.20
N LEU A 402 -1.63 -18.48 -6.21
CA LEU A 402 -0.25 -18.90 -6.41
C LEU A 402 -0.12 -19.66 -7.73
N ALA A 403 1.03 -19.53 -8.38
CA ALA A 403 1.42 -20.36 -9.51
C ALA A 403 2.91 -20.73 -9.40
N TYR A 404 3.21 -22.03 -9.30
CA TYR A 404 4.56 -22.54 -9.10
C TYR A 404 5.25 -22.98 -10.41
N ASP A 405 4.45 -23.30 -11.44
CA ASP A 405 4.89 -23.80 -12.74
C ASP A 405 4.68 -22.78 -13.87
N GLU A 406 4.32 -21.55 -13.53
CA GLU A 406 4.07 -20.49 -14.52
C GLU A 406 5.38 -19.97 -15.10
N SER A 407 5.59 -20.18 -16.41
CA SER A 407 6.79 -19.78 -17.13
C SER A 407 6.77 -18.33 -17.61
N ARG A 408 5.60 -17.68 -17.64
CA ARG A 408 5.43 -16.32 -18.16
C ARG A 408 5.55 -15.30 -17.05
N GLU A 409 6.66 -14.55 -17.02
CA GLU A 409 6.95 -13.56 -15.98
C GLU A 409 5.84 -12.52 -15.77
N TYR A 410 5.19 -12.07 -16.86
CA TYR A 410 4.12 -11.06 -16.81
C TYR A 410 2.81 -11.53 -16.15
N ARG A 411 2.69 -12.82 -15.80
CA ARG A 411 1.53 -13.36 -15.06
C ARG A 411 1.65 -13.16 -13.56
N TYR A 412 2.87 -12.98 -13.06
CA TYR A 412 3.12 -12.79 -11.64
C TYR A 412 2.67 -11.41 -11.17
N THR A 413 2.23 -11.37 -9.92
CA THR A 413 2.08 -10.13 -9.17
C THR A 413 3.45 -9.50 -9.05
N THR A 414 3.53 -8.19 -9.28
CA THR A 414 4.80 -7.48 -9.31
C THR A 414 5.01 -6.59 -8.08
N LEU A 415 6.26 -6.20 -7.86
CA LEU A 415 6.63 -5.17 -6.90
C LEU A 415 5.84 -3.88 -7.15
N GLY A 416 5.68 -3.47 -8.41
CA GLY A 416 4.91 -2.30 -8.79
C GLY A 416 3.43 -2.41 -8.44
N ASP A 417 2.84 -3.61 -8.50
CA ASP A 417 1.47 -3.83 -8.05
C ASP A 417 1.30 -3.61 -6.55
N MET A 418 2.22 -4.16 -5.76
CA MET A 418 2.20 -4.04 -4.31
C MET A 418 2.67 -2.68 -3.78
N ALA A 419 3.37 -1.88 -4.59
CA ALA A 419 3.77 -0.51 -4.26
C ALA A 419 2.65 0.54 -4.42
N LYS A 420 1.55 0.18 -5.09
CA LYS A 420 0.36 1.04 -5.23
C LYS A 420 -0.22 1.39 -3.84
N PRO A 421 -1.00 2.49 -3.72
CA PRO A 421 -1.82 2.76 -2.54
C PRO A 421 -2.62 1.53 -2.12
N THR A 422 -2.68 1.21 -0.82
CA THR A 422 -3.43 0.04 -0.29
C THR A 422 -4.89 0.04 -0.70
N ARG A 423 -5.47 1.22 -0.88
CA ARG A 423 -6.81 1.40 -1.47
C ARG A 423 -6.97 0.75 -2.85
N ALA A 424 -5.93 0.76 -3.69
CA ALA A 424 -5.93 0.08 -5.00
C ALA A 424 -5.89 -1.46 -4.85
N MET A 425 -5.39 -1.95 -3.72
CA MET A 425 -5.39 -3.36 -3.31
C MET A 425 -6.59 -3.71 -2.43
N ARG A 426 -7.56 -2.80 -2.31
CA ARG A 426 -8.84 -2.98 -1.60
C ARG A 426 -8.75 -3.16 -0.08
N TYR A 427 -7.73 -2.61 0.57
CA TYR A 427 -7.66 -2.58 2.02
C TYR A 427 -7.16 -1.25 2.58
N LEU A 428 -7.45 -1.00 3.86
CA LEU A 428 -6.97 0.13 4.65
C LEU A 428 -6.59 -0.34 6.06
N TYR A 429 -6.00 0.57 6.84
CA TYR A 429 -5.70 0.38 8.25
C TYR A 429 -6.60 1.26 9.10
N ASP A 430 -7.15 0.72 10.18
CA ASP A 430 -7.74 1.54 11.23
C ASP A 430 -6.64 2.17 12.09
N PRO A 431 -6.92 3.31 12.78
CA PRO A 431 -5.97 3.91 13.71
C PRO A 431 -5.58 2.94 14.84
N PRO A 432 -4.33 3.03 15.34
CA PRO A 432 -3.88 2.14 16.41
C PRO A 432 -4.59 2.45 17.73
N LYS A 433 -4.64 1.46 18.62
CA LYS A 433 -5.12 1.62 20.00
C LYS A 433 -4.38 2.73 20.71
N SER A 434 -3.07 2.77 20.47
CA SER A 434 -2.12 3.63 21.14
C SER A 434 -1.24 4.32 20.11
N PRO A 435 -0.90 5.61 20.33
CA PRO A 435 -0.11 6.36 19.38
C PRO A 435 1.25 5.69 19.10
N ASP A 436 1.69 5.78 17.85
CA ASP A 436 3.04 5.39 17.44
C ASP A 436 4.10 6.22 18.19
N PHE A 437 5.28 5.65 18.38
CA PHE A 437 6.40 6.26 19.11
C PHE A 437 6.79 7.66 18.61
N PHE A 438 6.61 7.93 17.31
CA PHE A 438 6.70 9.29 16.77
C PHE A 438 5.43 9.69 16.04
N PHE A 439 5.04 10.95 16.22
CA PHE A 439 4.06 11.61 15.38
C PHE A 439 4.72 11.98 14.06
N ILE A 440 4.49 11.20 13.01
CA ILE A 440 4.80 11.64 11.65
C ILE A 440 3.75 12.69 11.31
N SER A 441 4.17 13.96 11.26
CA SER A 441 3.30 15.11 10.98
C SER A 441 2.30 14.83 9.87
N GLU A 442 1.02 15.12 10.12
CA GLU A 442 -0.06 15.06 9.13
C GLU A 442 0.16 15.97 7.90
N ASP A 443 1.15 16.87 7.92
CA ASP A 443 1.50 17.75 6.78
C ASP A 443 1.99 17.00 5.54
N LEU A 444 2.25 15.70 5.64
CA LEU A 444 2.68 14.89 4.50
C LEU A 444 1.52 14.35 3.64
N ARG A 445 0.28 14.77 3.90
CA ARG A 445 -0.84 14.57 2.97
C ARG A 445 -0.71 15.40 1.67
N SER A 446 0.31 16.26 1.53
CA SER A 446 0.63 16.86 0.23
C SER A 446 1.14 15.77 -0.71
N ALA A 447 0.41 15.53 -1.80
CA ALA A 447 0.68 14.46 -2.74
C ALA A 447 2.16 14.37 -3.12
N ALA A 448 2.68 13.14 -3.01
CA ALA A 448 3.80 12.60 -3.76
C ALA A 448 4.29 13.48 -4.93
N VAL A 449 5.40 14.20 -4.74
CA VAL A 449 6.12 14.83 -5.84
C VAL A 449 6.97 13.76 -6.51
N SER A 450 6.56 13.27 -7.68
CA SER A 450 7.41 12.38 -8.48
C SER A 450 8.57 13.17 -9.09
N THR A 451 9.79 12.67 -8.91
CA THR A 451 10.94 13.06 -9.74
C THR A 451 10.78 12.33 -11.07
N GLY A 452 10.20 13.03 -12.04
CA GLY A 452 9.87 12.47 -13.35
C GLY A 452 11.08 11.81 -14.01
N GLY A 453 10.85 10.61 -14.55
CA GLY A 453 11.73 10.04 -15.56
C GLY A 453 11.68 10.94 -16.79
N MET A 454 12.85 11.28 -17.32
CA MET A 454 12.94 11.88 -18.65
C MET A 454 12.36 10.89 -19.65
N ALA A 455 11.21 11.23 -20.24
CA ALA A 455 10.79 10.61 -21.48
C ALA A 455 11.81 11.02 -22.54
N VAL A 456 12.71 10.10 -22.91
CA VAL A 456 13.54 10.26 -24.09
C VAL A 456 12.60 10.12 -25.29
N SER A 457 12.15 11.25 -25.82
CA SER A 457 11.45 11.28 -27.10
C SER A 457 12.38 10.72 -28.18
N MET A 458 11.95 9.65 -28.84
CA MET A 458 12.62 8.99 -29.98
C MET A 458 12.77 9.89 -31.22
N LEU A 459 12.45 11.19 -31.14
CA LEU A 459 12.68 12.18 -32.20
C LEU A 459 14.06 12.85 -32.12
N ALA A 460 14.80 12.72 -31.01
CA ALA A 460 16.12 13.34 -30.86
C ALA A 460 17.28 12.57 -31.53
N ILE A 461 17.08 11.29 -31.91
CA ILE A 461 18.14 10.46 -32.52
C ILE A 461 18.32 10.74 -34.03
N LEU A 462 17.30 11.27 -34.71
CA LEU A 462 17.40 11.60 -36.14
C LEU A 462 18.15 12.91 -36.43
N SER A 463 18.42 13.74 -35.42
CA SER A 463 19.16 15.00 -35.59
C SER A 463 20.69 14.84 -35.43
N LEU A 464 21.19 13.73 -34.87
CA LEU A 464 22.63 13.50 -34.74
C LEU A 464 23.25 12.74 -35.93
N TYR A 465 22.45 12.05 -36.74
CA TYR A 465 22.95 11.30 -37.91
C TYR A 465 23.10 12.11 -39.20
N ARG A 466 22.71 13.39 -39.24
CA ARG A 466 22.91 14.28 -40.40
C ARG A 466 24.13 15.22 -40.31
N LYS A 467 24.94 15.13 -39.24
CA LYS A 467 26.11 16.02 -39.03
C LYS A 467 27.48 15.34 -39.05
N THR A 468 27.56 14.03 -39.19
CA THR A 468 28.83 13.33 -39.44
C THR A 468 28.77 12.66 -40.80
N GLY A 469 29.18 13.40 -41.83
CA GLY A 469 29.43 12.85 -43.15
C GLY A 469 30.59 11.86 -43.07
N ILE A 470 30.29 10.58 -42.97
CA ILE A 470 31.23 9.50 -43.29
C ILE A 470 30.45 8.52 -44.18
N MET A 471 30.70 8.64 -45.47
CA MET A 471 30.41 7.63 -46.48
C MET A 471 31.38 6.48 -46.26
N LEU A 472 30.89 5.24 -46.11
CA LEU A 472 31.66 4.06 -46.49
C LEU A 472 30.71 3.05 -47.13
N ASP A 473 30.89 2.88 -48.44
CA ASP A 473 30.45 1.74 -49.24
C ASP A 473 31.11 0.44 -48.73
N GLY A 474 30.41 -0.69 -48.86
CA GLY A 474 30.91 -2.03 -48.59
C GLY A 474 29.82 -3.01 -48.20
#